data_AF-A0A536XFF0-F1
#
_entry.id   AF-A0A536XFF0-F1
#
_cell.length_a   1.000
_cell.length_b   1.000
_cell.length_c   1.000
_cell.angle_alpha   90.00
_cell.angle_beta   90.00
_cell.angle_gamma   90.00
#
_symmetry.space_group_name_H-M   'P 1'
#
loop_
_entity.id
_entity.type
_entity.pdbx_description
1 polymer ?
#
loop_
_entity_poly.entity_id
_entity_poly.type
_entity_poly.pdbx_seq_one_letter_code
_entity_poly.pdbx_strand_id
1 'polypeptide(L)' 'MRIGILGSGLMGGKLGTIFARAGHEVVFSYARSEKKLKRLARGAGGNARPGTPREAAQDA' A
#
# COMPACT_ATOMS: atom_id res chain seq x y z
N MET A 1 7.26 10.93 -2.65
CA MET A 1 8.23 9.82 -2.44
C MET A 1 7.53 8.51 -2.72
N ARG A 2 8.32 7.46 -2.87
CA ARG A 2 7.92 6.12 -3.25
C ARG A 2 8.04 5.19 -2.05
N ILE A 3 6.91 4.59 -1.60
CA ILE A 3 6.81 3.91 -0.30
C ILE A 3 6.18 2.52 -0.45
N GLY A 4 6.97 1.49 -0.13
CA GLY A 4 6.51 0.11 -0.08
C GLY A 4 6.05 -0.29 1.31
N ILE A 5 4.84 -0.84 1.41
CA ILE A 5 4.31 -1.42 2.66
C ILE A 5 4.36 -2.94 2.55
N LEU A 6 5.37 -3.54 3.18
CA LEU A 6 5.49 -5.00 3.37
C LEU A 6 4.67 -5.42 4.60
N GLY A 7 3.42 -5.78 4.38
CA GLY A 7 2.49 -6.17 5.46
C GLY A 7 1.36 -5.17 5.65
N SER A 8 0.28 -5.35 4.89
CA SER A 8 -0.88 -4.46 4.89
C SER A 8 -1.89 -4.83 6.00
N GLY A 9 -1.37 -4.96 7.22
CA GLY A 9 -2.11 -5.24 8.46
C GLY A 9 -2.72 -3.98 9.10
N LEU A 10 -2.89 -4.00 10.43
CA LEU A 10 -3.45 -2.87 11.17
C LEU A 10 -2.60 -1.60 11.01
N MET A 11 -1.28 -1.71 11.19
CA MET A 11 -0.37 -0.56 11.13
C MET A 11 -0.01 -0.19 9.70
N GLY A 12 0.49 -1.15 8.90
CA GLY A 12 0.88 -0.88 7.52
C GLY A 12 -0.25 -0.29 6.67
N GLY A 13 -1.49 -0.75 6.89
CA GLY A 13 -2.65 -0.19 6.19
C GLY A 13 -2.95 1.27 6.55
N LYS A 14 -2.85 1.63 7.85
CA LYS A 14 -3.10 3.01 8.30
C LYS A 14 -1.98 3.95 7.88
N LEU A 15 -0.73 3.56 8.10
CA LEU A 15 0.44 4.36 7.73
C LEU A 15 0.48 4.60 6.21
N GLY A 16 0.34 3.54 5.42
CA GLY A 16 0.29 3.68 3.95
C GLY A 16 -0.87 4.55 3.49
N THR A 17 -2.01 4.52 4.17
CA THR A 17 -3.14 5.41 3.84
C THR A 17 -2.81 6.87 4.10
N ILE A 18 -2.17 7.17 5.24
CA ILE A 18 -1.74 8.54 5.57
C ILE A 18 -0.72 9.03 4.53
N PHE A 19 0.27 8.20 4.17
CA PHE A 19 1.27 8.55 3.17
C PHE A 19 0.65 8.79 1.78
N ALA A 20 -0.29 7.94 1.35
CA ALA A 20 -0.99 8.11 0.08
C ALA A 20 -1.78 9.44 0.04
N ARG A 21 -2.45 9.77 1.15
CA ARG A 21 -3.19 11.05 1.28
C ARG A 21 -2.28 12.27 1.37
N ALA A 22 -1.05 12.10 1.84
CA ALA A 22 -0.01 13.12 1.79
C ALA A 22 0.61 13.28 0.39
N GLY A 23 0.10 12.57 -0.63
CA GLY A 23 0.56 12.68 -2.02
C GLY A 23 1.76 11.80 -2.36
N HIS A 24 2.10 10.83 -1.52
CA HIS A 24 3.15 9.85 -1.83
C HIS A 24 2.61 8.69 -2.68
N GLU A 25 3.49 8.10 -3.49
CA GLU A 25 3.22 6.84 -4.18
C GLU A 25 3.37 5.69 -3.17
N VAL A 26 2.34 4.87 -3.04
CA VAL A 26 2.29 3.81 -2.03
C VAL A 26 1.93 2.47 -2.65
N VAL A 27 2.75 1.46 -2.42
CA VAL A 27 2.48 0.08 -2.81
C VAL A 27 2.11 -0.74 -1.57
N PHE A 28 0.85 -1.15 -1.48
CA PHE A 28 0.39 -2.07 -0.44
C PHE A 28 0.63 -3.51 -0.85
N SER A 29 1.47 -4.22 -0.11
CA SER A 29 1.76 -5.64 -0.35
C SER A 29 1.55 -6.50 0.89
N TYR A 30 1.60 -7.82 0.69
CA TYR A 30 1.47 -8.88 1.69
C TYR A 30 0.26 -8.72 2.62
N ALA A 31 -0.83 -9.42 2.28
CA ALA A 31 -2.02 -9.53 3.09
C ALA A 31 -2.70 -10.88 2.89
N ARG A 32 -3.69 -11.18 3.74
CA ARG A 32 -4.46 -12.43 3.68
C ARG A 32 -5.17 -12.68 2.33
N SER A 33 -5.46 -11.64 1.55
CA SER A 33 -5.97 -11.78 0.18
C SER A 33 -5.66 -10.56 -0.68
N GLU A 34 -5.53 -10.77 -1.99
CA GLU A 34 -5.33 -9.70 -2.96
C GLU A 34 -6.52 -8.73 -2.99
N LYS A 35 -7.75 -9.24 -2.82
CA LYS A 35 -8.96 -8.41 -2.71
C LYS A 35 -8.87 -7.39 -1.57
N LYS A 36 -8.23 -7.75 -0.44
CA LYS A 36 -8.00 -6.81 0.66
C LYS A 36 -7.06 -5.68 0.24
N LEU A 37 -5.97 -5.99 -0.46
CA LEU A 37 -5.01 -4.99 -0.95
C LEU A 37 -5.68 -4.02 -1.93
N LYS A 38 -6.45 -4.55 -2.90
CA LYS A 38 -7.21 -3.73 -3.86
C LYS A 38 -8.18 -2.77 -3.17
N ARG A 39 -8.91 -3.26 -2.17
CA ARG A 39 -9.84 -2.42 -1.38
C ARG A 39 -9.09 -1.38 -0.55
N LEU A 40 -7.97 -1.75 0.07
CA LEU A 40 -7.15 -0.86 0.88
C LEU A 40 -6.57 0.28 0.02
N ALA A 41 -5.94 -0.04 -1.10
CA ALA A 41 -5.40 0.95 -2.03
C ALA A 41 -6.49 1.92 -2.52
N ARG A 42 -7.66 1.38 -2.92
CA ARG A 42 -8.82 2.20 -3.32
C ARG A 42 -9.30 3.13 -2.20
N GLY A 43 -9.38 2.63 -0.97
CA GLY A 43 -9.82 3.41 0.19
C GLY A 43 -8.78 4.42 0.69
N ALA A 44 -7.50 4.15 0.45
CA ALA A 44 -6.42 5.08 0.73
C ALA A 44 -6.51 6.32 -0.17
N GLY A 45 -6.91 6.13 -1.42
CA GLY A 45 -6.95 7.19 -2.42
C GLY A 45 -5.55 7.66 -2.82
N GLY A 46 -5.47 8.78 -3.54
CA GLY A 46 -4.19 9.30 -4.04
C GLY A 46 -3.46 8.30 -4.94
N ASN A 47 -2.13 8.26 -4.82
CA ASN A 47 -1.26 7.39 -5.63
C ASN A 47 -0.99 6.03 -4.97
N ALA A 48 -2.02 5.41 -4.41
CA ALA A 48 -1.92 4.08 -3.79
C ALA A 48 -2.31 2.96 -4.76
N ARG A 49 -1.51 1.89 -4.80
CA ARG A 49 -1.81 0.67 -5.57
C ARG A 49 -1.54 -0.61 -4.77
N PRO A 50 -2.25 -1.70 -5.05
CA PRO A 50 -1.83 -3.02 -4.56
C PRO A 50 -0.57 -3.48 -5.31
N GLY A 51 0.23 -4.33 -4.68
CA GLY A 51 1.37 -4.95 -5.33
C GLY A 51 1.89 -6.20 -4.63
N THR A 52 2.85 -6.86 -5.26
CA THR A 52 3.57 -8.00 -4.68
C THR A 52 4.62 -7.53 -3.66
N PRO A 53 5.10 -8.40 -2.74
CA PRO A 53 6.20 -8.04 -1.85
C PRO A 53 7.46 -7.60 -2.60
N ARG A 54 7.73 -8.19 -3.77
CA ARG A 54 8.85 -7.79 -4.63
C ARG A 54 8.67 -6.36 -5.13
N GLU A 55 7.51 -6.04 -5.68
CA GLU A 55 7.19 -4.68 -6.16
C GLU A 55 7.27 -3.65 -5.04
N ALA A 56 6.81 -3.96 -3.83
CA ALA A 56 6.93 -3.04 -2.70
C ALA A 56 8.40 -2.85 -2.24
N ALA A 57 9.28 -3.82 -2.44
CA ALA A 57 10.68 -3.72 -2.03
C ALA A 57 11.57 -3.05 -3.10
N GLN A 58 11.22 -3.17 -4.39
CA GLN A 58 12.06 -2.76 -5.51
C GLN A 58 11.49 -1.56 -6.30
N ASP A 59 10.16 -1.50 -6.41
CA ASP A 59 9.43 -0.60 -7.32
C ASP A 59 8.33 0.18 -6.58
N ALA A 60 8.49 0.34 -5.27
CA ALA A 60 7.74 1.32 -4.48
C ALA A 60 7.85 2.68 -5.15
#